data_AF-A0A850T7I2-F1
#
_entry.id   AF-A0A850T7I2-F1
#
_cell.length_a   1.000
_cell.length_b   1.000
_cell.length_c   1.000
_cell.angle_alpha   90.00
_cell.angle_beta   90.00
_cell.angle_gamma   90.00
#
_symmetry.space_group_name_H-M   'P 1'
#
loop_
_entity.id
_entity.type
_entity.pdbx_description
1 polymer ?
#
loop_
_entity_poly.entity_id
_entity_poly.type
_entity_poly.pdbx_seq_one_letter_code
_entity_poly.pdbx_strand_id
1 'polypeptide(L)'
;GKHSVNLDNKIADVRVKPFTLEMGIKFELRVTISGKKINVSDIPELSIPEDWMRDKLELNFYKSEQRGGGGEVENVNYDNQSRTAVITFLRPG
;
A
#
# COMPACT_ATOMS: atom_id res chain seq x y z
N GLY A 1 -22.16 9.22 -39.82
CA GLY A 1 -22.76 10.14 -40.81
C GLY A 1 -21.81 11.28 -41.09
N LYS A 2 -21.96 11.96 -42.24
CA LYS A 2 -21.30 13.24 -42.50
C LYS A 2 -22.20 14.35 -41.95
N HIS A 3 -21.65 15.22 -41.10
CA HIS A 3 -22.38 16.32 -40.44
C HIS A 3 -21.64 17.62 -40.73
N SER A 4 -22.35 18.65 -41.19
CA SER A 4 -21.76 19.97 -41.44
C SER A 4 -21.96 20.84 -40.19
N VAL A 5 -20.87 21.37 -39.65
CA VAL A 5 -20.88 22.22 -38.45
C VAL A 5 -20.47 23.63 -38.86
N ASN A 6 -21.23 24.62 -38.39
CA ASN A 6 -20.90 26.04 -38.60
C ASN A 6 -19.99 26.51 -37.47
N LEU A 7 -18.77 26.94 -37.82
CA LEU A 7 -17.79 27.54 -36.92
C LEU A 7 -17.68 29.02 -37.27
N ASP A 8 -18.62 29.79 -36.73
CA ASP A 8 -18.85 31.23 -36.91
C ASP A 8 -19.00 31.68 -38.37
N ASN A 9 -17.91 31.68 -39.13
CA ASN A 9 -17.82 32.16 -40.51
C ASN A 9 -17.34 31.08 -41.49
N LYS A 10 -17.18 29.83 -41.06
CA LYS A 10 -16.78 28.69 -41.91
C LYS A 10 -17.61 27.46 -41.61
N ILE A 11 -18.13 26.83 -42.66
CA ILE A 11 -18.81 25.55 -42.56
C ILE A 11 -17.77 24.45 -42.76
N ALA A 12 -17.62 23.57 -41.77
CA ALA A 12 -16.73 22.42 -41.82
C ALA A 12 -17.53 21.12 -41.86
N ASP A 13 -17.18 20.25 -42.80
CA ASP A 13 -17.75 18.92 -42.90
C ASP A 13 -17.02 17.94 -41.98
N VAL A 14 -17.69 17.46 -40.94
CA VAL A 14 -17.16 16.50 -39.99
C VAL A 14 -17.74 15.12 -40.27
N ARG A 15 -16.90 14.08 -40.21
CA ARG A 15 -17.35 12.69 -40.30
C ARG A 15 -17.06 12.00 -38.97
N VAL A 16 -18.11 11.56 -38.30
CA VAL A 16 -17.97 10.68 -37.13
C VAL A 16 -17.58 9.29 -37.64
N LYS A 17 -16.43 8.79 -37.18
CA LYS A 17 -16.02 7.41 -37.34
C LYS A 17 -16.12 6.70 -35.99
N PRO A 18 -16.82 5.56 -35.89
CA PRO A 18 -16.74 4.75 -34.69
C PRO A 18 -15.29 4.31 -34.51
N PHE A 19 -14.79 4.43 -33.29
CA PHE A 19 -13.52 3.86 -32.90
C PHE A 19 -13.80 2.77 -31.87
N THR A 20 -13.12 1.64 -32.01
CA THR A 20 -13.22 0.56 -31.04
C THR A 20 -12.34 0.95 -29.85
N LEU A 21 -12.95 1.30 -28.72
CA LEU A 21 -12.24 1.26 -27.45
C LEU A 21 -11.90 -0.20 -27.18
N GLU A 22 -10.61 -0.52 -27.12
CA GLU A 22 -10.19 -1.82 -26.60
C GLU A 22 -10.80 -2.02 -25.21
N MET A 23 -11.28 -3.23 -24.95
CA MET A 23 -11.97 -3.58 -23.70
C MET A 23 -11.12 -3.12 -22.51
N GLY A 24 -11.68 -2.23 -21.69
CA GLY A 24 -11.04 -1.80 -20.45
C GLY A 24 -10.75 -3.01 -19.55
N ILE A 25 -9.54 -3.07 -19.01
CA ILE A 25 -9.14 -4.15 -18.11
C ILE A 25 -9.90 -3.98 -16.80
N LYS A 26 -10.68 -4.98 -16.39
CA LYS A 26 -11.28 -5.01 -15.04
C LYS A 26 -10.26 -5.57 -14.06
N PHE A 27 -9.84 -4.75 -13.10
CA PHE A 27 -9.00 -5.16 -11.98
C PHE A 27 -9.85 -5.34 -10.72
N GLU A 28 -9.64 -6.44 -9.99
CA GLU A 28 -10.23 -6.69 -8.68
C GLU A 28 -9.09 -6.82 -7.66
N LEU A 29 -8.98 -5.86 -6.74
CA LEU A 29 -8.00 -5.92 -5.65
C LEU A 29 -8.64 -6.60 -4.44
N ARG A 30 -8.20 -7.83 -4.14
CA ARG A 30 -8.55 -8.50 -2.88
C ARG A 30 -7.49 -8.17 -1.84
N VAL A 31 -7.82 -7.31 -0.89
CA VAL A 31 -6.95 -7.01 0.26
C VAL A 31 -7.32 -7.94 1.41
N THR A 32 -6.38 -8.77 1.84
CA THR A 32 -6.50 -9.54 3.08
C THR A 32 -5.71 -8.84 4.17
N ILE A 33 -6.37 -8.48 5.27
CA ILE A 33 -5.68 -7.94 6.45
C ILE A 33 -5.15 -9.12 7.26
N SER A 34 -3.84 -9.14 7.55
CA SER A 34 -3.27 -10.18 8.41
C SER A 34 -3.66 -9.92 9.87
N GLY A 35 -4.25 -10.92 10.52
CA GLY A 35 -4.53 -10.84 11.96
C GLY A 35 -3.28 -10.93 12.84
N LYS A 36 -2.12 -11.34 12.29
CA LYS A 36 -0.88 -11.58 13.05
C LYS A 36 0.30 -10.70 12.65
N LYS A 37 0.25 -10.03 11.49
CA LYS A 37 1.41 -9.30 10.96
C LYS A 37 1.09 -7.84 10.75
N ILE A 38 1.99 -6.99 11.21
CA ILE A 38 1.96 -5.55 10.95
C ILE A 38 3.24 -5.13 10.25
N ASN A 39 3.12 -4.12 9.40
CA ASN A 39 4.26 -3.44 8.80
C ASN A 39 4.48 -2.11 9.52
N VAL A 40 5.71 -1.86 9.95
CA VAL A 40 6.15 -0.63 10.58
C VAL A 40 7.07 0.08 9.59
N SER A 41 6.64 1.25 9.10
CA SER A 41 7.43 2.11 8.21
C SER A 41 8.08 3.26 8.96
N ASP A 42 8.93 4.01 8.24
CA ASP A 42 9.53 5.27 8.72
C ASP A 42 10.35 5.11 10.01
N ILE A 43 11.00 3.96 10.17
CA ILE A 43 11.87 3.68 11.31
C ILE A 43 13.04 4.68 11.25
N PRO A 44 13.45 5.33 12.37
CA PRO A 44 14.49 6.35 12.38
C PRO A 44 15.91 5.77 12.24
N GLU A 45 16.74 6.40 11.40
CA GLU A 45 18.14 5.97 11.23
C GLU A 45 18.94 6.34 12.48
N LEU A 46 19.35 5.30 13.20
CA LEU A 46 20.15 5.41 14.42
C LEU A 46 21.45 4.68 14.18
N SER A 47 22.56 5.22 14.67
CA SER A 47 23.89 4.60 14.63
C SER A 47 23.99 3.44 15.63
N ILE A 48 23.11 2.46 15.51
CA ILE A 48 23.01 1.28 16.37
C ILE A 48 23.09 0.01 15.53
N PRO A 49 23.61 -1.11 16.10
CA PRO A 49 23.58 -2.39 15.43
C PRO A 49 22.15 -2.83 15.10
N GLU A 50 22.00 -3.56 14.00
CA GLU A 50 20.70 -4.02 13.50
C GLU A 50 19.96 -4.89 14.53
N ASP A 51 20.69 -5.76 15.23
CA ASP A 51 20.12 -6.60 16.29
C ASP A 51 19.53 -5.76 17.43
N TRP A 52 20.19 -4.63 17.75
CA TRP A 52 19.65 -3.73 18.77
C TRP A 52 18.40 -3.00 18.29
N MET A 53 18.31 -2.67 17.00
CA MET A 53 17.07 -2.12 16.42
C MET A 53 15.93 -3.14 16.52
N ARG A 54 16.19 -4.42 16.22
CA ARG A 54 15.21 -5.50 16.36
C ARG A 54 14.73 -5.65 17.82
N ASP A 55 15.66 -5.67 18.77
CA ASP A 55 15.34 -5.73 20.20
C ASP A 55 14.46 -4.55 20.64
N LYS A 56 14.76 -3.33 20.17
CA LYS A 56 13.97 -2.14 20.48
C LYS A 56 12.57 -2.22 19.89
N LEU A 57 12.43 -2.69 18.65
CA LEU A 57 11.13 -2.89 18.04
C LEU A 57 10.33 -3.93 18.84
N GLU A 58 10.91 -5.10 19.12
CA GLU A 58 10.25 -6.15 19.89
C GLU A 58 9.71 -5.64 21.23
N LEU A 59 10.54 -4.96 22.03
CA LEU A 59 10.15 -4.40 23.32
C LEU A 59 9.00 -3.39 23.26
N ASN A 60 8.88 -2.62 22.17
CA ASN A 60 7.80 -1.65 22.01
C ASN A 60 6.46 -2.34 21.71
N PHE A 61 6.49 -3.44 20.98
CA PHE A 61 5.28 -4.18 20.57
C PHE A 61 4.92 -5.34 21.48
N TYR A 62 5.82 -5.75 22.38
CA TYR A 62 5.60 -6.79 23.40
C TYR A 62 4.62 -6.37 24.53
N LYS A 63 4.03 -5.17 24.49
CA LYS A 63 3.09 -4.71 25.54
C LYS A 63 1.70 -5.33 25.40
N SER A 64 1.18 -5.82 26.52
CA SER A 64 -0.13 -6.44 26.72
C SER A 64 -1.30 -5.64 26.12
N GLU A 65 -2.29 -6.39 25.60
CA GLU A 65 -3.51 -5.95 24.90
C GLU A 65 -4.32 -4.85 25.59
N GLN A 66 -4.06 -4.57 26.87
CA GLN A 66 -4.80 -3.61 27.69
C GLN A 66 -4.69 -2.14 27.24
N ARG A 67 -3.78 -1.77 26.33
CA ARG A 67 -3.61 -0.36 25.89
C ARG A 67 -3.41 -0.12 24.39
N GLY A 68 -3.93 -1.01 23.54
CA GLY A 68 -4.18 -0.67 22.12
C GLY A 68 -3.16 -1.21 21.11
N GLY A 69 -3.17 -2.53 20.90
CA GLY A 69 -2.65 -3.13 19.66
C GLY A 69 -1.28 -3.82 19.71
N GLY A 70 -0.71 -4.04 20.91
CA GLY A 70 0.45 -4.91 21.10
C GLY A 70 0.05 -6.35 21.46
N GLY A 71 1.02 -7.27 21.49
CA GLY A 71 0.80 -8.68 21.79
C GLY A 71 2.12 -9.45 21.93
N GLU A 72 2.06 -10.73 22.33
CA GLU A 72 3.24 -11.61 22.34
C GLU A 72 3.87 -11.63 20.94
N VAL A 73 5.13 -11.21 20.81
CA VAL A 73 5.84 -11.15 19.52
C VAL A 73 6.48 -12.51 19.24
N GLU A 74 6.26 -13.03 18.05
CA GLU A 74 6.91 -14.25 17.52
C GLU A 74 8.21 -13.89 16.79
N ASN A 75 8.21 -12.82 15.98
CA ASN A 75 9.37 -12.43 15.19
C ASN A 75 9.34 -10.93 14.79
N VAL A 76 10.51 -10.33 14.68
CA VAL A 76 10.75 -9.00 14.10
C VAL A 76 11.73 -9.13 12.94
N ASN A 77 11.24 -8.90 11.72
CA ASN A 77 12.09 -8.80 10.52
C ASN A 77 12.29 -7.33 10.17
N TYR A 78 13.47 -6.79 10.45
CA TYR A 78 13.85 -5.41 10.15
C TYR A 78 14.69 -5.36 8.87
N ASP A 79 14.35 -4.43 7.98
CA ASP A 79 15.13 -4.08 6.80
C ASP A 79 15.62 -2.63 6.91
N ASN A 80 16.93 -2.49 7.10
CA ASN A 80 17.57 -1.19 7.21
C ASN A 80 17.58 -0.40 5.90
N GLN A 81 17.52 -1.05 4.73
CA GLN A 81 17.54 -0.37 3.44
C GLN A 81 16.21 0.32 3.16
N SER A 82 15.09 -0.37 3.40
CA SER A 82 13.74 0.19 3.21
C SER A 82 13.24 0.99 4.41
N ARG A 83 13.96 0.99 5.54
CA ARG A 83 13.52 1.59 6.82
C ARG A 83 12.19 1.00 7.31
N THR A 84 11.95 -0.30 7.05
CA THR A 84 10.72 -1.00 7.43
C THR A 84 10.98 -2.20 8.33
N ALA A 85 9.97 -2.60 9.11
CA ALA A 85 9.98 -3.85 9.85
C ALA A 85 8.64 -4.56 9.75
N VAL A 86 8.68 -5.88 9.60
CA VAL A 86 7.51 -6.75 9.74
C VAL A 86 7.54 -7.40 11.11
N ILE A 87 6.53 -7.09 11.92
CA ILE A 87 6.34 -7.68 13.24
C ILE A 87 5.28 -8.76 13.12
N THR A 88 5.61 -9.96 13.59
CA THR A 88 4.71 -11.09 13.64
C THR A 88 4.36 -11.37 15.09
N PHE A 89 3.07 -11.35 15.41
CA PHE A 89 2.54 -11.70 16.72
C PHE A 89 2.25 -13.19 16.81
N LEU A 90 2.48 -13.78 17.98
CA LEU A 90 2.24 -15.19 18.27
C LEU A 90 0.75 -15.54 18.08
N ARG A 91 -0.13 -14.63 18.53
CA ARG A 91 -1.59 -14.77 18.46
C ARG A 91 -2.17 -13.69 17.57
N PRO A 92 -3.23 -14.00 16.81
CA PRO A 92 -3.95 -12.97 16.10
C PRO A 92 -4.74 -12.11 17.10
N GLY A 93 -4.81 -10.80 16.84
CA GLY A 93 -5.68 -9.88 17.58
C GLY A 93 -7.13 -9.91 17.12
#